data_AF-A0A945ACZ3-F1
#
_entry.id   AF-A0A945ACZ3-F1
#
_cell.length_a   1.000
_cell.length_b   1.000
_cell.length_c   1.000
_cell.angle_alpha   90.00
_cell.angle_beta   90.00
_cell.angle_gamma   90.00
#
_symmetry.space_group_name_H-M   'P 1'
#
loop_
_entity.id
_entity.type
_entity.pdbx_description
1 polymer ?
#
loop_
_entity_poly.entity_id
_entity_poly.type
_entity_poly.pdbx_seq_one_letter_code
_entity_poly.pdbx_strand_id
1 'polypeptide(L)'
;MVRRYGEAILFNPGSVGAPVILPNQDRNIAWAEYGIVSWQNGSLCTQLRRIPIDINLMVKAVHESSMPHANWWLRSRYGDAVE
;
A
#
# COMPACT_ATOMS: atom_id res chain seq x y z
N MET A 1 -2.87 9.87 2.20
CA MET A 1 -2.97 11.34 2.02
C MET A 1 -4.20 11.88 2.74
N VAL A 2 -4.07 13.01 3.45
CA VAL A 2 -5.20 13.77 4.02
C VAL A 2 -5.04 15.24 3.60
N ARG A 3 -6.11 15.86 3.11
CA ARG A 3 -6.18 17.30 2.86
C ARG A 3 -7.51 17.85 3.37
N ARG A 4 -7.53 19.11 3.81
CA ARG A 4 -8.76 19.83 4.15
C ARG A 4 -9.12 20.77 3.01
N TYR A 5 -10.39 20.75 2.60
CA TYR A 5 -10.95 21.66 1.60
C TYR A 5 -12.27 22.24 2.12
N GLY A 6 -12.22 23.49 2.61
CA GLY A 6 -13.34 24.09 3.35
C GLY A 6 -13.69 23.27 4.60
N GLU A 7 -14.94 22.81 4.66
CA GLU A 7 -15.45 21.92 5.71
C GLU A 7 -15.28 20.43 5.38
N ALA A 8 -14.80 20.09 4.18
CA ALA A 8 -14.59 18.72 3.76
C ALA A 8 -13.15 18.24 4.05
N ILE A 9 -13.03 16.93 4.25
CA ILE A 9 -11.74 16.22 4.26
C ILE A 9 -11.64 15.39 2.98
N LEU A 10 -10.58 15.63 2.21
CA LEU A 10 -10.19 14.75 1.12
C LEU A 10 -9.22 13.70 1.65
N PHE A 11 -9.66 12.45 1.65
CA PHE A 11 -8.95 11.33 2.28
C PHE A 11 -8.63 10.26 1.24
N ASN A 12 -7.35 9.89 1.14
CA ASN A 12 -6.91 8.73 0.37
C ASN A 12 -6.10 7.82 1.33
N PRO A 13 -6.61 6.60 1.65
CA PRO A 13 -5.99 5.70 2.60
C PRO A 13 -4.71 5.01 2.08
N GLY A 14 -4.38 5.17 0.80
CA GLY A 14 -3.33 4.40 0.12
C GLY A 14 -3.86 3.09 -0.45
N SER A 15 -2.96 2.15 -0.69
CA SER A 15 -3.25 0.84 -1.30
C SER A 15 -2.75 -0.29 -0.42
N VAL A 16 -3.58 -1.32 -0.24
CA VAL A 16 -3.21 -2.52 0.51
C VAL A 16 -2.37 -3.49 -0.34
N GLY A 17 -2.80 -3.77 -1.57
CA GLY A 17 -2.20 -4.82 -2.42
C GLY A 17 -1.31 -4.30 -3.55
N ALA A 18 -1.14 -2.99 -3.67
CA ALA A 18 -0.42 -2.37 -4.77
C ALA A 18 0.28 -1.08 -4.27
N PRO A 19 1.32 -1.20 -3.42
CA PRO A 19 2.08 -0.04 -2.97
C PRO A 19 2.68 0.70 -4.17
N VAL A 20 2.67 2.03 -4.11
CA VAL A 20 3.31 2.87 -5.12
C VAL A 20 4.81 2.89 -4.85
N ILE A 21 5.60 2.43 -5.82
CA ILE A 21 7.05 2.57 -5.79
C ILE A 21 7.37 4.01 -6.17
N LEU A 22 7.94 4.79 -5.24
CA LEU A 22 8.45 6.12 -5.57
C LEU A 22 9.90 5.99 -6.05
N PRO A 23 10.26 6.58 -7.20
CA PRO A 23 11.66 6.61 -7.63
C PRO A 23 12.52 7.38 -6.61
N ASN A 24 13.73 6.89 -6.35
CA ASN A 24 14.75 7.48 -5.47
C ASN A 24 14.50 7.40 -3.95
N GLN A 25 13.79 6.38 -3.45
CA GLN A 25 13.85 6.04 -2.01
C GLN A 25 14.77 4.84 -1.79
N ASP A 26 15.87 5.04 -1.07
CA ASP A 26 16.95 4.06 -0.82
C ASP A 26 16.48 2.74 -0.19
N ARG A 27 15.27 2.69 0.37
CA ARG A 27 14.59 1.46 0.81
C ARG A 27 13.08 1.57 0.58
N ASN A 28 12.62 1.02 -0.53
CA ASN A 28 11.18 0.80 -0.76
C ASN A 28 10.72 -0.39 0.09
N ILE A 29 10.35 -0.14 1.34
CA ILE A 29 9.63 -1.13 2.14
C ILE A 29 8.22 -1.24 1.56
N ALA A 30 7.83 -2.44 1.10
CA ALA A 30 6.48 -2.70 0.65
C ALA A 30 5.50 -2.56 1.83
N TRP A 31 4.80 -1.43 1.90
CA TRP A 31 3.78 -1.17 2.92
C TRP A 31 2.40 -1.45 2.34
N ALA A 32 1.58 -2.21 3.06
CA ALA A 32 0.14 -2.14 2.89
C ALA A 32 -0.33 -0.88 3.62
N GLU A 33 -0.97 0.03 2.88
CA GLU A 33 -1.50 1.28 3.41
C GLU A 33 -3.03 1.20 3.53
N TYR A 34 -3.55 1.69 4.65
CA TYR A 34 -4.99 1.76 4.88
C TYR A 34 -5.34 2.93 5.80
N GLY A 35 -6.64 3.23 5.88
CA GLY A 35 -7.17 4.28 6.72
C GLY A 35 -8.25 3.77 7.65
N ILE A 36 -8.33 4.34 8.86
CA ILE A 36 -9.48 4.19 9.74
C ILE A 36 -10.18 5.53 9.82
N VAL A 37 -11.48 5.53 9.51
CA VAL A 37 -12.36 6.69 9.70
C VAL A 37 -13.36 6.32 10.78
N SER A 38 -13.43 7.12 11.83
CA SER A 38 -14.37 6.92 12.92
C SER A 38 -15.06 8.22 13.29
N TRP A 39 -16.32 8.11 13.71
CA TRP A 39 -17.10 9.22 14.23
C TRP A 39 -17.44 8.94 15.69
N GLN A 40 -16.99 9.82 16.59
CA GLN A 40 -17.25 9.68 18.03
C GLN A 40 -17.54 11.05 18.63
N ASN A 41 -18.61 11.17 19.43
CA ASN A 41 -18.98 12.40 20.15
C ASN A 41 -19.00 13.65 19.26
N GLY A 42 -19.58 13.54 18.05
CA GLY A 42 -19.68 14.65 17.10
C GLY A 42 -18.36 15.03 16.42
N SER A 43 -17.31 14.22 16.58
CA SER A 43 -15.98 14.48 16.02
C SER A 43 -15.57 13.39 15.03
N LEU A 44 -15.12 13.82 13.86
CA LEU A 44 -14.51 12.96 12.84
C LEU A 44 -13.04 12.73 13.17
N CYS A 45 -12.64 11.46 13.29
CA CYS A 45 -11.25 11.05 13.41
C CYS A 45 -10.85 10.27 12.16
N THR A 46 -9.71 10.63 11.57
CA THR A 46 -9.10 9.89 10.46
C THR A 46 -7.69 9.48 10.83
N GLN A 47 -7.36 8.22 10.64
CA GLN A 47 -6.03 7.68 10.91
C GLN A 47 -5.50 7.06 9.62
N LEU A 48 -4.28 7.40 9.22
CA LEU A 48 -3.55 6.69 8.18
C LEU A 48 -2.61 5.68 8.85
N ARG A 49 -2.61 4.45 8.36
CA ARG A 49 -1.84 3.35 8.92
C ARG A 49 -1.11 2.61 7.82
N ARG A 50 0.02 2.00 8.21
CA ARG A 50 0.83 1.13 7.35
C ARG A 50 1.27 -0.10 8.12
N ILE A 51 1.34 -1.23 7.43
CA ILE A 51 1.89 -2.49 7.95
C ILE A 51 2.85 -3.07 6.91
N PRO A 52 4.03 -3.60 7.32
CA PRO A 52 4.98 -4.08 6.33
C PRO A 52 4.45 -5.39 5.74
N ILE A 53 4.66 -5.58 4.45
CA ILE A 53 4.34 -6.81 3.73
C ILE A 53 5.58 -7.70 3.71
N ASP A 54 5.40 -8.99 3.98
CA ASP A 54 6.42 -10.00 3.71
C ASP A 54 6.52 -10.24 2.20
N ILE A 55 7.52 -9.62 1.58
CA ILE A 55 7.76 -9.71 0.13
C ILE A 55 8.10 -11.14 -0.27
N ASN A 56 8.86 -11.88 0.53
CA ASN A 56 9.25 -13.25 0.22
C ASN A 56 8.04 -14.18 0.19
N LEU A 57 7.13 -14.02 1.16
CA LEU A 57 5.87 -14.76 1.17
C LEU A 57 5.01 -14.42 -0.05
N MET A 58 4.96 -13.15 -0.45
CA MET A 58 4.21 -12.71 -1.62
C MET A 58 4.78 -13.28 -2.93
N VAL A 59 6.10 -13.24 -3.10
CA VAL A 59 6.82 -13.82 -4.26
C VAL A 59 6.49 -15.30 -4.38
N LYS A 60 6.62 -16.04 -3.27
CA LYS A 60 6.30 -17.47 -3.23
C LYS A 60 4.84 -17.72 -3.64
N ALA A 61 3.90 -17.02 -3.04
CA ALA A 61 2.47 -17.18 -3.34
C ALA A 61 2.16 -16.88 -4.81
N VAL A 62 2.78 -15.85 -5.38
CA VAL A 62 2.59 -15.49 -6.79
C VAL A 62 3.13 -16.57 -7.72
N HIS A 63 4.33 -17.11 -7.47
CA HIS A 63 4.87 -18.21 -8.27
C HIS A 63 4.04 -19.50 -8.17
N GLU A 64 3.48 -19.81 -6.99
CA GLU A 64 2.64 -21.00 -6.78
C GLU A 64 1.22 -20.85 -7.36
N SER A 65 0.74 -19.63 -7.57
CA SER A 65 -0.65 -19.35 -7.96
C SER A 65 -1.01 -19.67 -9.41
N SER A 66 -0.05 -20.01 -10.27
CA SER A 66 -0.24 -20.09 -11.74
C SER A 66 -0.78 -18.80 -12.37
N MET A 67 -0.65 -17.65 -11.68
CA MET A 67 -1.13 -16.37 -12.17
C MET A 67 -0.43 -15.98 -13.48
N PRO A 68 -1.18 -15.56 -14.51
CA PRO A 68 -0.60 -15.02 -15.73
C PRO A 68 0.33 -13.85 -15.44
N HIS A 69 1.45 -13.78 -16.14
CA HIS A 69 2.41 -12.68 -16.05
C HIS A 69 3.00 -12.46 -14.63
N ALA A 70 3.12 -13.51 -13.81
CA ALA A 70 3.69 -13.46 -12.46
C ALA A 70 4.98 -12.62 -12.34
N ASN A 71 5.98 -12.89 -13.19
CA ASN A 71 7.26 -12.19 -13.17
C ASN A 71 7.17 -10.71 -13.54
N TRP A 72 6.21 -10.34 -14.40
CA TRP A 72 5.95 -8.94 -14.74
C TRP A 72 5.28 -8.24 -13.57
N TRP A 73 4.29 -8.88 -12.95
CA TRP A 73 3.58 -8.32 -11.80
C TRP A 73 4.54 -8.07 -10.63
N LEU A 74 5.38 -9.05 -10.27
CA LEU A 74 6.37 -8.93 -9.19
C LEU A 74 7.34 -7.77 -9.44
N ARG A 75 7.92 -7.67 -10.64
CA ARG A 75 8.81 -6.55 -11.01
C ARG A 75 8.11 -5.20 -10.95
N SER A 76 6.86 -5.11 -11.39
CA SER A 76 6.08 -3.87 -11.34
C SER A 76 5.76 -3.39 -9.92
N ARG A 77 5.79 -4.29 -8.92
CA ARG A 77 5.41 -4.01 -7.52
C ARG A 77 6.59 -3.90 -6.56
N TYR A 78 7.68 -4.62 -6.84
CA TYR A 78 8.81 -4.74 -5.92
C TYR A 78 10.17 -4.41 -6.55
N GLY A 79 10.20 -4.05 -7.84
CA GLY A 79 11.46 -3.75 -8.54
C GLY A 79 12.38 -4.97 -8.64
N ASP A 80 13.68 -4.75 -8.54
CA ASP A 80 14.70 -5.81 -8.62
C ASP A 80 14.88 -6.60 -7.30
N ALA A 81 14.10 -6.26 -6.26
CA ALA A 81 14.17 -6.93 -4.95
C ALA A 81 13.57 -8.35 -4.92
N VAL A 82 13.17 -8.88 -6.08
CA VAL A 82 12.40 -10.13 -6.25
C VAL A 82 13.02 -11.06 -7.30
N GLU A 83 14.33 -10.92 -7.57
CA GLU A 83 15.13 -11.94 -8.29
C GLU A 83 15.69 -13.03 -7.36
#